data_AF-A0A6A5ACC8-F1
#
_entry.id   AF-A0A6A5ACC8-F1
#
_cell.length_a   1.000
_cell.length_b   1.000
_cell.length_c   1.000
_cell.angle_alpha   90.00
_cell.angle_beta   90.00
_cell.angle_gamma   90.00
#
_symmetry.space_group_name_H-M   'P 1'
#
loop_
_entity.id
_entity.type
_entity.pdbx_description
1 polymer ?
#
loop_
_entity_poly.entity_id
_entity_poly.type
_entity_poly.pdbx_seq_one_letter_code
_entity_poly.pdbx_strand_id
1 'polypeptide(L)'
;MIRFNGLMHVMNTTLENLKRAIKGLVVMSGALERMYTGFLLQKIPKEWEDAGYPCLKPLSSWVEDFFRRLDAIHTWLVDGPPQSYWLPGFFFPQGFMTAVKQVYSREHEIAIDALIVTCEVLSHGVDGVTGPPAFGCYISGLFMEGARFDRTTMRIGESTPGDLFDRMPIVWLKPMRSIEYKPKGVYECPLYKTSTRAGTLSTTGHSTNFVVALDIPTKQAPDHWIRRGCAMLCMLDT
;
A
#
# COMPACT_ATOMS: atom_id res chain seq x y z
N MET A 1 4.26 -4.69 -13.87
CA MET A 1 5.29 -5.62 -14.34
C MET A 1 6.64 -4.96 -14.61
N ILE A 2 6.74 -3.94 -15.48
CA ILE A 2 8.04 -3.32 -15.85
C ILE A 2 8.92 -2.94 -14.63
N ARG A 3 8.34 -2.29 -13.60
CA ARG A 3 9.09 -1.90 -12.39
C ARG A 3 9.62 -3.10 -11.59
N PHE A 4 8.82 -4.15 -11.42
CA PHE A 4 9.27 -5.39 -10.76
C PHE A 4 10.38 -6.07 -11.56
N ASN A 5 10.28 -6.10 -12.90
CA ASN A 5 11.34 -6.64 -13.75
C ASN A 5 12.63 -5.83 -13.62
N GLY A 6 12.52 -4.49 -13.53
CA GLY A 6 13.66 -3.61 -13.27
C GLY A 6 14.33 -3.92 -11.93
N LEU A 7 13.55 -4.03 -10.85
CA LEU A 7 14.07 -4.39 -9.53
C LEU A 7 14.73 -5.78 -9.54
N MET A 8 14.09 -6.80 -10.13
CA MET A 8 14.67 -8.14 -10.27
C MET A 8 15.99 -8.11 -11.04
N HIS A 9 16.08 -7.34 -12.11
CA HIS A 9 17.33 -7.19 -12.87
C HIS A 9 18.44 -6.59 -12.01
N VAL A 10 18.16 -5.51 -11.28
CA VAL A 10 19.13 -4.89 -10.36
C VAL A 10 19.56 -5.87 -9.27
N MET A 11 18.62 -6.58 -8.65
CA MET A 11 18.91 -7.59 -7.63
C MET A 11 19.81 -8.70 -8.16
N ASN A 12 19.47 -9.30 -9.31
CA ASN A 12 20.25 -10.38 -9.90
C ASN A 12 21.67 -9.92 -10.26
N THR A 13 21.81 -8.77 -10.90
CA THR A 13 23.12 -8.22 -11.28
C THR A 13 23.99 -7.91 -10.06
N THR A 14 23.42 -7.25 -9.04
CA THR A 14 24.17 -6.88 -7.83
C THR A 14 24.55 -8.09 -6.98
N LEU A 15 23.67 -9.08 -6.84
CA LEU A 15 23.97 -10.34 -6.14
C LEU A 15 25.08 -11.14 -6.83
N GLU A 16 25.05 -11.23 -8.15
CA GLU A 16 26.09 -11.94 -8.91
C GLU A 16 27.45 -11.24 -8.78
N ASN A 17 27.47 -9.90 -8.89
CA ASN A 17 28.69 -9.12 -8.68
C ASN A 17 29.22 -9.27 -7.25
N LEU A 18 28.36 -9.29 -6.23
CA LEU A 18 28.76 -9.50 -4.85
C LEU A 18 29.41 -10.88 -4.66
N LYS A 19 28.79 -11.95 -5.20
CA LYS A 19 29.37 -13.31 -5.17
C LYS A 19 30.74 -13.36 -5.83
N ARG A 20 30.90 -12.70 -6.98
CA ARG A 20 32.18 -12.63 -7.68
C ARG A 20 33.23 -11.82 -6.90
N ALA A 21 32.83 -10.73 -6.25
CA ALA A 21 33.72 -9.89 -5.45
C ALA A 21 34.27 -10.64 -4.23
N ILE A 22 33.40 -11.39 -3.53
CA ILE A 22 33.79 -12.24 -2.40
C ILE A 22 34.80 -13.31 -2.83
N LYS A 23 34.67 -13.84 -4.05
CA LYS A 23 35.62 -14.80 -4.65
C LYS A 23 36.90 -14.15 -5.20
N GLY A 24 37.05 -12.82 -5.13
CA GLY A 24 38.18 -12.09 -5.72
C GLY A 24 38.17 -12.03 -7.25
N LEU A 25 37.04 -12.35 -7.90
CA LEU A 25 36.91 -12.36 -9.37
C LEU A 25 36.54 -10.99 -9.95
N VAL A 26 36.08 -10.06 -9.10
CA VAL A 26 35.88 -8.65 -9.42
C VAL A 26 36.29 -7.81 -8.20
N VAL A 27 36.59 -6.53 -8.41
CA VAL A 27 36.97 -5.62 -7.33
C VAL A 27 35.78 -5.39 -6.39
N MET A 28 36.03 -5.49 -5.07
CA MET A 28 35.07 -5.07 -4.04
C MET A 28 34.93 -3.54 -4.10
N SER A 29 33.97 -3.06 -4.88
CA SER A 29 33.65 -1.63 -4.94
C SER A 29 32.97 -1.18 -3.65
N GLY A 30 32.99 0.11 -3.35
CA GLY A 30 32.31 0.65 -2.17
C GLY A 30 30.80 0.37 -2.15
N ALA A 31 30.16 0.19 -3.30
CA ALA A 31 28.76 -0.25 -3.39
C ALA A 31 28.60 -1.70 -2.92
N LEU A 32 29.45 -2.61 -3.40
CA LEU A 32 29.42 -4.02 -3.00
C LEU A 32 29.78 -4.22 -1.53
N GLU A 33 30.71 -3.43 -1.00
CA GLU A 33 31.07 -3.46 0.43
C GLU A 33 29.92 -2.98 1.33
N ARG A 34 29.23 -1.90 0.93
CA ARG A 34 28.02 -1.44 1.63
C ARG A 34 26.90 -2.47 1.58
N MET A 35 26.70 -3.11 0.43
CA MET A 35 25.72 -4.19 0.26
C MET A 35 26.05 -5.38 1.16
N TYR A 36 27.31 -5.82 1.19
CA TYR A 36 27.80 -6.89 2.06
C TYR A 36 27.52 -6.59 3.53
N THR A 37 27.94 -5.42 3.99
CA THR A 37 27.74 -4.98 5.38
C THR A 37 26.26 -4.81 5.70
N GLY A 38 25.46 -4.32 4.74
CA GLY A 38 24.01 -4.20 4.85
C GLY A 38 23.34 -5.55 5.10
N PHE A 39 23.73 -6.60 4.38
CA PHE A 39 23.20 -7.95 4.60
C PHE A 39 23.48 -8.48 6.00
N LEU A 40 24.69 -8.26 6.53
CA LEU A 40 25.04 -8.64 7.90
C LEU A 40 24.19 -7.88 8.94
N LEU A 41 23.74 -6.68 8.61
CA LEU A 41 22.94 -5.80 9.47
C LEU A 41 21.45 -5.81 9.14
N GLN A 42 20.95 -6.76 8.34
CA GLN A 42 19.55 -6.86 7.92
C GLN A 42 19.01 -5.59 7.23
N LYS A 43 19.87 -4.86 6.51
CA LYS A 43 19.51 -3.67 5.73
C LYS A 43 19.34 -4.00 4.25
N ILE A 44 18.36 -3.34 3.64
CA ILE A 44 18.13 -3.41 2.19
C ILE A 44 19.27 -2.63 1.50
N PRO A 45 19.90 -3.19 0.45
CA PRO A 45 20.88 -2.46 -0.34
C PRO A 45 20.27 -1.22 -1.00
N LYS A 46 21.03 -0.12 -1.04
CA LYS A 46 20.55 1.17 -1.59
C LYS A 46 20.11 1.05 -3.04
N GLU A 47 20.82 0.25 -3.83
CA GLU A 47 20.52 -0.03 -5.23
C GLU A 47 19.13 -0.68 -5.39
N TRP A 48 18.71 -1.49 -4.43
CA TRP A 48 17.40 -2.15 -4.45
C TRP A 48 16.30 -1.20 -3.98
N GLU A 49 16.58 -0.35 -2.98
CA GLU A 49 15.66 0.70 -2.55
C GLU A 49 15.37 1.69 -3.69
N ASP A 50 16.40 2.08 -4.45
CA ASP A 50 16.27 3.02 -5.57
C ASP A 50 15.48 2.46 -6.75
N ALA A 51 15.64 1.17 -7.04
CA ALA A 51 14.88 0.48 -8.07
C ALA A 51 13.48 0.02 -7.58
N GLY A 52 13.25 0.07 -6.27
CA GLY A 52 12.14 -0.58 -5.60
C GLY A 52 11.00 0.34 -5.21
N TYR A 53 10.35 -0.04 -4.12
CA TYR A 53 9.21 0.64 -3.53
C TYR A 53 9.54 1.04 -2.08
N PRO A 54 8.91 2.11 -1.55
CA PRO A 54 9.12 2.50 -0.16
C PRO A 54 8.81 1.36 0.80
N CYS A 55 9.75 1.02 1.67
CA CYS A 55 9.61 -0.02 2.68
C CYS A 55 10.54 0.27 3.86
N LEU A 56 10.11 -0.07 5.07
CA LEU A 56 10.89 0.09 6.30
C LEU A 56 11.24 -1.26 6.96
N LYS A 57 10.88 -2.36 6.29
CA LYS A 57 11.12 -3.71 6.78
C LYS A 57 12.62 -4.03 6.82
N PRO A 58 13.07 -4.85 7.77
CA PRO A 58 14.38 -5.47 7.69
C PRO A 58 14.48 -6.37 6.44
N LEU A 59 15.70 -6.65 6.00
CA LEU A 59 15.98 -7.38 4.77
C LEU A 59 15.21 -8.70 4.65
N SER A 60 15.18 -9.52 5.70
CA SER A 60 14.44 -10.79 5.70
C SER A 60 12.96 -10.60 5.35
N SER A 61 12.26 -9.76 6.11
CA SER A 61 10.84 -9.47 5.91
C SER A 61 10.58 -8.73 4.59
N TRP A 62 11.53 -7.91 4.12
CA TRP A 62 11.44 -7.26 2.82
C TRP A 62 11.47 -8.27 1.67
N VAL A 63 12.34 -9.29 1.75
CA VAL A 63 12.42 -10.34 0.72
C VAL A 63 11.12 -11.14 0.66
N GLU A 64 10.53 -11.48 1.81
CA GLU A 64 9.21 -12.14 1.86
C GLU A 64 8.10 -11.28 1.25
N ASP A 65 8.06 -9.98 1.59
CA ASP A 65 7.10 -9.04 1.01
C ASP A 65 7.29 -8.89 -0.51
N PHE A 66 8.55 -8.85 -0.96
CA PHE A 66 8.89 -8.79 -2.38
C PHE A 66 8.37 -10.01 -3.15
N PHE A 67 8.61 -11.22 -2.65
CA PHE A 67 8.10 -12.43 -3.29
C PHE A 67 6.56 -12.49 -3.26
N ARG A 68 5.92 -12.08 -2.17
CA ARG A 68 4.46 -11.99 -2.10
C ARG A 68 3.88 -11.05 -3.16
N ARG A 69 4.57 -9.94 -3.44
CA ARG A 69 4.16 -9.00 -4.51
C ARG A 69 4.31 -9.60 -5.91
N LEU A 70 5.41 -10.30 -6.15
CA LEU A 70 5.63 -10.99 -7.42
C LEU A 70 4.55 -12.05 -7.64
N ASP A 71 4.25 -12.84 -6.61
CA ASP A 71 3.20 -13.85 -6.63
C ASP A 71 1.84 -13.22 -6.94
N ALA A 72 1.44 -12.18 -6.19
CA ALA A 72 0.17 -11.48 -6.44
C ALA A 72 0.02 -10.96 -7.88
N ILE A 73 1.10 -10.45 -8.48
CA ILE A 73 1.09 -9.97 -9.87
C ILE A 73 1.08 -11.13 -10.86
N HIS A 74 1.82 -12.20 -10.57
CA HIS A 74 1.84 -13.39 -11.38
C HIS A 74 0.47 -14.06 -11.42
N THR A 75 -0.17 -14.27 -10.26
CA THR A 75 -1.55 -14.77 -10.15
C THR A 75 -2.51 -13.88 -10.94
N TRP A 76 -2.42 -12.56 -10.80
CA TRP A 76 -3.26 -11.66 -11.61
C TRP A 76 -3.00 -11.83 -13.12
N LEU A 77 -1.75 -11.98 -13.54
CA LEU A 77 -1.43 -12.17 -14.96
C LEU A 77 -1.98 -13.48 -15.52
N VAL A 78 -1.90 -14.58 -14.76
CA VAL A 78 -2.25 -15.93 -15.22
C VAL A 78 -3.73 -16.22 -15.05
N ASP A 79 -4.29 -15.91 -13.88
CA ASP A 79 -5.65 -16.28 -13.48
C ASP A 79 -6.67 -15.16 -13.71
N GLY A 80 -6.19 -13.96 -14.06
CA GLY A 80 -7.03 -12.79 -14.26
C GLY A 80 -7.23 -11.95 -12.98
N PRO A 81 -8.08 -10.91 -13.03
CA PRO A 81 -8.22 -9.95 -11.93
C PRO A 81 -8.68 -10.63 -10.63
N PRO A 82 -8.03 -10.34 -9.49
CA PRO A 82 -8.44 -10.90 -8.21
C PRO A 82 -9.78 -10.30 -7.76
N GLN A 83 -10.52 -11.03 -6.93
CA GLN A 83 -11.78 -10.54 -6.36
C GLN A 83 -11.58 -9.38 -5.37
N SER A 84 -10.42 -9.31 -4.73
CA SER A 84 -9.95 -8.14 -3.99
C SER A 84 -8.48 -7.86 -4.30
N TYR A 85 -8.13 -6.60 -4.46
CA TYR A 85 -6.78 -6.17 -4.78
C TYR A 85 -6.00 -5.90 -3.50
N TRP A 86 -4.86 -6.59 -3.32
CA TRP A 86 -3.93 -6.28 -2.23
C TRP A 86 -3.24 -4.94 -2.53
N LEU A 87 -3.82 -3.83 -2.04
CA LEU A 87 -3.37 -2.47 -2.36
C LEU A 87 -1.88 -2.23 -2.01
N PRO A 88 -1.36 -2.74 -0.88
CA PRO A 88 0.06 -2.65 -0.59
C PRO A 88 0.94 -3.25 -1.68
N GLY A 89 0.46 -4.23 -2.44
CA GLY A 89 1.22 -4.96 -3.45
C GLY A 89 1.66 -4.11 -4.65
N PHE A 90 1.00 -2.98 -4.90
CA PHE A 90 1.35 -2.07 -5.98
C PHE A 90 2.57 -1.22 -5.64
N PHE A 91 3.46 -1.00 -6.62
CA PHE A 91 4.52 0.03 -6.52
C PHE A 91 3.94 1.45 -6.36
N PHE A 92 2.79 1.69 -6.98
CA PHE A 92 2.14 2.99 -7.02
C PHE A 92 0.62 2.86 -6.85
N PRO A 93 0.12 2.71 -5.61
CA PRO A 93 -1.30 2.60 -5.29
C PRO A 93 -2.14 3.77 -5.81
N GLN A 94 -1.61 4.98 -5.88
CA GLN A 94 -2.34 6.14 -6.41
C GLN A 94 -2.75 5.96 -7.87
N GLY A 95 -1.89 5.33 -8.68
CA GLY A 95 -2.22 5.01 -10.07
C GLY A 95 -3.36 3.99 -10.16
N PHE A 96 -3.46 3.07 -9.21
CA PHE A 96 -4.59 2.14 -9.11
C PHE A 96 -5.89 2.89 -8.78
N MET A 97 -5.88 3.83 -7.84
CA MET A 97 -7.06 4.68 -7.53
C MET A 97 -7.55 5.44 -8.77
N THR A 98 -6.62 5.99 -9.55
CA THR A 98 -6.95 6.68 -10.81
C THR A 98 -7.51 5.71 -11.86
N ALA A 99 -6.96 4.49 -11.96
CA ALA A 99 -7.48 3.47 -12.87
C ALA A 99 -8.91 3.08 -12.51
N VAL A 100 -9.22 2.94 -11.22
CA VAL A 100 -10.59 2.69 -10.73
C VAL A 100 -11.56 3.81 -11.13
N LYS A 101 -11.14 5.08 -11.03
CA LYS A 101 -11.92 6.22 -11.57
C LYS A 101 -12.11 6.14 -13.08
N GLN A 102 -11.05 5.80 -13.83
CA GLN A 102 -11.08 5.74 -15.30
C GLN A 102 -12.02 4.66 -15.81
N VAL A 103 -12.04 3.48 -15.18
CA VAL A 103 -12.97 2.40 -15.54
C VAL A 103 -14.42 2.87 -15.37
N TYR A 104 -14.74 3.44 -14.21
CA TYR A 104 -16.08 3.95 -13.94
C TYR A 104 -16.48 5.12 -14.86
N SER A 105 -15.54 6.05 -15.12
CA SER A 105 -15.71 7.18 -16.04
C SER A 105 -16.10 6.73 -17.45
N ARG A 106 -15.44 5.68 -17.97
CA ARG A 106 -15.72 5.14 -19.31
C ARG A 106 -17.04 4.40 -19.36
N GLU A 107 -17.37 3.63 -18.33
CA GLU A 107 -18.61 2.86 -18.26
C GLU A 107 -19.86 3.77 -18.17
N HIS A 108 -19.74 4.90 -17.47
CA HIS A 108 -20.87 5.81 -17.20
C HIS A 108 -20.83 7.11 -18.03
N GLU A 109 -19.83 7.27 -18.90
CA GLU A 109 -19.61 8.48 -19.71
C GLU A 109 -19.54 9.78 -18.87
N ILE A 110 -18.94 9.71 -17.70
CA ILE A 110 -18.75 10.86 -16.79
C ILE A 110 -17.31 11.35 -16.89
N ALA A 111 -17.10 12.67 -16.96
CA ALA A 111 -15.76 13.26 -16.90
C ALA A 111 -15.00 12.81 -15.64
N ILE A 112 -13.76 12.34 -15.79
CA ILE A 112 -12.96 11.81 -14.67
C ILE A 112 -12.76 12.83 -13.53
N ASP A 113 -12.70 14.12 -13.86
CA ASP A 113 -12.51 15.21 -12.89
C ASP A 113 -13.78 15.48 -12.07
N ALA A 114 -14.95 15.06 -12.55
CA ALA A 114 -16.20 15.10 -11.80
C ALA A 114 -16.35 13.92 -10.83
N LEU A 115 -15.44 12.95 -10.87
CA LEU A 115 -15.48 11.76 -10.03
C LEU A 115 -14.55 11.87 -8.83
N ILE A 116 -14.93 11.23 -7.74
CA ILE A 116 -14.07 10.93 -6.58
C ILE A 116 -14.13 9.44 -6.29
N VAL A 117 -13.15 8.91 -5.55
CA VAL A 117 -13.22 7.56 -4.99
C VAL A 117 -13.54 7.69 -3.52
N THR A 118 -14.71 7.20 -3.14
CA THR A 118 -15.11 7.05 -1.74
C THR A 118 -14.84 5.63 -1.29
N CYS A 119 -15.07 5.33 -0.01
CA CYS A 119 -14.92 3.98 0.49
C CYS A 119 -16.03 3.53 1.42
N GLU A 120 -16.22 2.22 1.49
CA GLU A 120 -17.06 1.55 2.47
C GLU A 120 -16.28 0.36 3.04
N VAL A 121 -16.16 0.28 4.36
CA VAL A 121 -15.50 -0.87 5.01
C VAL A 121 -16.54 -1.97 5.20
N LEU A 122 -16.21 -3.18 4.77
CA LEU A 122 -17.08 -4.36 4.92
C LEU A 122 -16.82 -5.07 6.26
N SER A 123 -17.77 -5.89 6.69
CA SER A 123 -17.68 -6.59 7.99
C SER A 123 -16.73 -7.80 7.99
N HIS A 124 -16.31 -8.26 6.81
CA HIS A 124 -15.49 -9.45 6.65
C HIS A 124 -14.09 -9.14 6.08
N GLY A 125 -13.16 -10.06 6.34
CA GLY A 125 -11.84 -10.08 5.71
C GLY A 125 -11.88 -10.62 4.28
N VAL A 126 -10.70 -10.92 3.75
CA VAL A 126 -10.49 -11.47 2.40
C VAL A 126 -11.24 -12.79 2.21
N ASP A 127 -11.26 -13.65 3.24
CA ASP A 127 -11.90 -14.97 3.18
C ASP A 127 -13.43 -14.91 2.99
N GLY A 128 -14.04 -13.76 3.28
CA GLY A 128 -15.47 -13.53 3.08
C GLY A 128 -15.82 -12.99 1.69
N VAL A 129 -14.85 -12.71 0.83
CA VAL A 129 -15.08 -12.20 -0.53
C VAL A 129 -15.45 -13.38 -1.43
N THR A 130 -16.65 -13.32 -2.03
CA THR A 130 -17.15 -14.37 -2.94
C THR A 130 -17.13 -13.96 -4.41
N GLY A 131 -16.93 -12.67 -4.69
CA GLY A 131 -16.89 -12.11 -6.03
C GLY A 131 -16.54 -10.61 -6.01
N PRO A 132 -16.28 -10.00 -7.18
CA PRO A 132 -16.05 -8.56 -7.29
C PRO A 132 -17.33 -7.76 -6.98
N PRO A 133 -17.22 -6.47 -6.61
CA PRO A 133 -18.40 -5.60 -6.46
C PRO A 133 -19.04 -5.30 -7.82
N ALA A 134 -20.30 -4.85 -7.81
CA ALA A 134 -21.01 -4.44 -9.02
C ALA A 134 -20.32 -3.27 -9.75
N PHE A 135 -19.63 -2.39 -9.02
CA PHE A 135 -18.80 -1.31 -9.56
C PHE A 135 -17.66 -0.99 -8.59
N GLY A 136 -16.62 -0.33 -9.10
CA GLY A 136 -15.43 -0.05 -8.31
C GLY A 136 -14.62 -1.31 -8.04
N CYS A 137 -13.98 -1.41 -6.87
CA CYS A 137 -13.19 -2.59 -6.52
C CYS A 137 -13.05 -2.78 -5.01
N TYR A 138 -12.81 -4.02 -4.59
CA TYR A 138 -12.39 -4.31 -3.22
C TYR A 138 -10.88 -4.19 -3.09
N ILE A 139 -10.41 -3.58 -2.00
CA ILE A 139 -9.01 -3.57 -1.60
C ILE A 139 -8.82 -4.22 -0.24
N SER A 140 -7.62 -4.76 -0.02
CA SER A 140 -7.22 -5.45 1.20
C SER A 140 -5.79 -5.13 1.63
N GLY A 141 -5.44 -5.54 2.84
CA GLY A 141 -4.07 -5.47 3.38
C GLY A 141 -3.71 -4.16 4.05
N LEU A 142 -4.70 -3.34 4.42
CA LEU A 142 -4.45 -2.10 5.15
C LEU A 142 -4.39 -2.35 6.67
N PHE A 143 -3.65 -1.49 7.35
CA PHE A 143 -3.56 -1.45 8.81
C PHE A 143 -4.02 -0.08 9.29
N MET A 144 -4.65 -0.01 10.45
CA MET A 144 -4.98 1.23 11.15
C MET A 144 -4.03 1.40 12.33
N GLU A 145 -3.40 2.57 12.43
CA GLU A 145 -2.49 2.96 13.51
C GLU A 145 -3.14 4.09 14.32
N GLY A 146 -2.96 4.08 15.65
CA GLY A 146 -3.53 5.09 16.55
C GLY A 146 -5.03 4.95 16.82
N ALA A 147 -5.66 3.94 16.22
CA ALA A 147 -7.04 3.52 16.47
C ALA A 147 -7.24 2.05 16.02
N ARG A 148 -8.45 1.53 16.18
CA ARG A 148 -8.89 0.26 15.57
C ARG A 148 -10.19 0.46 14.80
N PHE A 149 -10.48 -0.43 13.86
CA PHE A 149 -11.80 -0.49 13.26
C PHE A 149 -12.68 -1.49 14.02
N ASP A 150 -13.71 -1.02 14.69
CA ASP A 150 -14.65 -1.87 15.42
C ASP A 150 -15.61 -2.56 14.42
N ARG A 151 -15.47 -3.88 14.24
CA ARG A 151 -16.27 -4.69 13.30
C ARG A 151 -17.70 -4.91 13.77
N THR A 152 -17.98 -4.76 15.07
CA THR A 152 -19.35 -4.86 15.59
C THR A 152 -20.10 -3.58 15.32
N THR A 153 -19.44 -2.43 15.51
CA THR A 153 -20.10 -1.14 15.35
C THR A 153 -19.85 -0.45 14.00
N MET A 154 -19.02 -1.06 13.15
CA MET A 154 -18.65 -0.63 11.79
C MET A 154 -18.12 0.82 11.74
N ARG A 155 -17.22 1.15 12.66
CA ARG A 155 -16.63 2.50 12.80
C ARG A 155 -15.27 2.46 13.50
N ILE A 156 -14.55 3.57 13.45
CA ILE A 156 -13.33 3.74 14.24
C ILE A 156 -13.67 3.66 15.74
N GLY A 157 -12.89 2.85 16.46
CA GLY A 157 -12.89 2.74 17.90
C GLY A 157 -11.48 2.94 18.48
N GLU A 158 -11.41 3.05 19.80
CA GLU A 158 -10.14 3.14 20.52
C GLU A 158 -9.33 1.86 20.40
N SER A 159 -8.01 1.97 20.26
CA SER A 159 -7.10 0.83 20.26
C SER A 159 -7.20 0.05 21.57
N THR A 160 -6.99 -1.26 21.49
CA THR A 160 -6.85 -2.11 22.68
C THR A 160 -5.45 -1.89 23.28
N PRO A 161 -5.30 -1.86 24.61
CA PRO A 161 -3.98 -1.79 25.23
C PRO A 161 -3.06 -2.91 24.74
N GLY A 162 -1.88 -2.54 24.25
CA GLY A 162 -0.88 -3.48 23.70
C GLY A 162 -0.94 -3.65 22.18
N ASP A 163 -2.06 -3.30 21.54
CA ASP A 163 -2.19 -3.37 20.08
C ASP A 163 -1.75 -2.04 19.45
N LEU A 164 -0.61 -2.06 18.76
CA LEU A 164 -0.10 -0.88 18.03
C LEU A 164 -0.89 -0.63 16.75
N PHE A 165 -1.39 -1.70 16.12
CA PHE A 165 -2.03 -1.66 14.82
C PHE A 165 -3.22 -2.61 14.78
N ASP A 166 -4.24 -2.24 14.02
CA ASP A 166 -5.40 -3.07 13.74
C ASP A 166 -5.47 -3.40 12.23
N ARG A 167 -5.73 -4.66 11.88
CA ARG A 167 -5.88 -5.07 10.47
C ARG A 167 -7.24 -4.64 9.93
N MET A 168 -7.26 -3.78 8.92
CA MET A 168 -8.53 -3.37 8.31
C MET A 168 -9.22 -4.55 7.62
N PRO A 169 -10.55 -4.66 7.73
CA PRO A 169 -11.35 -5.51 6.87
C PRO A 169 -11.23 -5.11 5.39
N ILE A 170 -11.98 -5.79 4.52
CA ILE A 170 -12.11 -5.36 3.13
C ILE A 170 -12.65 -3.94 3.05
N VAL A 171 -12.02 -3.13 2.21
CA VAL A 171 -12.50 -1.78 1.90
C VAL A 171 -12.98 -1.79 0.46
N TRP A 172 -14.24 -1.44 0.23
CA TRP A 172 -14.80 -1.23 -1.09
C TRP A 172 -14.53 0.19 -1.53
N LEU A 173 -13.76 0.34 -2.60
CA LEU A 173 -13.55 1.61 -3.29
C LEU A 173 -14.71 1.87 -4.25
N LYS A 174 -15.42 2.96 -4.01
CA LYS A 174 -16.68 3.33 -4.69
C LYS A 174 -16.51 4.65 -5.43
N PRO A 175 -16.25 4.61 -6.75
CA PRO A 175 -16.32 5.79 -7.59
C PRO A 175 -17.73 6.39 -7.56
N MET A 176 -17.82 7.72 -7.46
CA MET A 176 -19.08 8.44 -7.60
C MET A 176 -18.83 9.89 -8.00
N ARG A 177 -19.88 10.63 -8.34
CA ARG A 177 -19.78 12.06 -8.65
C ARG A 177 -19.47 12.85 -7.37
N SER A 178 -18.52 13.77 -7.45
CA SER A 178 -18.10 14.62 -6.33
C SER A 178 -19.27 15.41 -5.72
N ILE A 179 -20.17 15.92 -6.56
CA ILE A 179 -21.34 16.72 -6.15
C ILE A 179 -22.37 15.94 -5.31
N GLU A 180 -22.39 14.61 -5.44
CA GLU A 180 -23.30 13.73 -4.69
C GLU A 180 -22.74 13.37 -3.32
N TYR A 181 -21.43 13.58 -3.12
CA TYR A 181 -20.75 13.14 -1.92
C TYR A 181 -20.87 14.15 -0.78
N LYS A 182 -21.56 13.73 0.28
CA LYS A 182 -21.83 14.55 1.48
C LYS A 182 -21.59 13.72 2.73
N PRO A 183 -20.32 13.44 3.07
CA PRO A 183 -20.01 12.60 4.21
C PRO A 183 -20.43 13.28 5.53
N LYS A 184 -20.98 12.49 6.45
CA LYS A 184 -21.33 12.94 7.80
C LYS A 184 -20.92 11.87 8.81
N GLY A 185 -20.36 12.29 9.94
CA GLY A 185 -19.91 11.35 10.98
C GLY A 185 -18.77 10.46 10.51
N VAL A 186 -17.83 11.03 9.73
CA VAL A 186 -16.63 10.33 9.26
C VAL A 186 -15.38 11.06 9.74
N TYR A 187 -14.29 10.33 9.78
CA TYR A 187 -12.93 10.86 9.88
C TYR A 187 -12.24 10.64 8.54
N GLU A 188 -11.73 11.72 7.96
CA GLU A 188 -10.88 11.68 6.78
C GLU A 188 -9.52 11.08 7.17
N CYS A 189 -9.44 9.75 7.11
CA CYS A 189 -8.30 9.00 7.59
C CYS A 189 -7.22 8.93 6.50
N PRO A 190 -6.02 9.50 6.73
CA PRO A 190 -4.98 9.49 5.72
C PRO A 190 -4.37 8.09 5.57
N LEU A 191 -4.20 7.63 4.33
CA LEU A 191 -3.55 6.37 3.99
C LEU A 191 -2.13 6.63 3.48
N TYR A 192 -1.14 5.97 4.08
CA TYR A 192 0.27 6.04 3.71
C TYR A 192 0.82 4.69 3.27
N LYS A 193 1.90 4.70 2.48
CA LYS A 193 2.63 3.48 2.15
C LYS A 193 3.37 2.93 3.37
N THR A 194 4.06 3.79 4.13
CA THR A 194 4.89 3.43 5.29
C THR A 194 4.57 4.27 6.54
N SER A 195 5.00 3.78 7.71
CA SER A 195 4.77 4.41 9.03
C SER A 195 5.45 5.77 9.21
N THR A 196 6.49 6.11 8.41
CA THR A 196 7.15 7.42 8.51
C THR A 196 6.19 8.58 8.21
N ARG A 197 5.11 8.33 7.45
CA ARG A 197 4.08 9.32 7.06
C ARG A 197 4.64 10.60 6.42
N ALA A 198 5.89 10.54 5.97
CA ALA A 198 6.62 11.61 5.31
C ALA A 198 6.95 11.17 3.89
N GLY A 199 6.91 12.10 2.95
CA GLY A 199 7.23 11.87 1.56
C GLY A 199 7.50 13.18 0.84
N THR A 200 8.18 13.10 -0.30
CA THR A 200 8.41 14.22 -1.20
C THR A 200 7.35 14.22 -2.30
N LEU A 201 7.11 15.38 -2.92
CA LEU A 201 6.26 15.45 -4.10
C LEU A 201 7.08 15.02 -5.32
N SER A 202 6.54 14.09 -6.10
CA SER A 202 7.08 13.75 -7.42
C SER A 202 6.82 14.88 -8.42
N THR A 203 7.47 14.82 -9.58
CA THR A 203 7.24 15.76 -10.71
C THR A 203 5.78 15.78 -11.19
N THR A 204 5.01 14.75 -10.88
CA THR A 204 3.57 14.64 -11.19
C THR A 204 2.66 15.17 -10.09
N GLY A 205 3.21 15.76 -9.02
CA GLY A 205 2.45 16.24 -7.85
C GLY A 205 2.01 15.15 -6.88
N HIS A 206 2.20 13.87 -7.19
CA HIS A 206 1.90 12.77 -6.27
C HIS A 206 2.98 12.65 -5.18
N SER A 207 2.56 12.45 -3.93
CA SER A 207 3.46 12.13 -2.83
C SER A 207 4.12 10.76 -2.99
N THR A 208 5.38 10.64 -2.61
CA THR A 208 6.07 9.35 -2.57
C THR A 208 5.49 8.39 -1.55
N ASN A 209 4.85 8.90 -0.48
CA ASN A 209 4.33 8.10 0.64
C ASN A 209 2.81 8.25 0.88
N PHE A 210 2.27 9.46 0.85
CA PHE A 210 0.82 9.65 1.01
C PHE A 210 0.06 9.11 -0.22
N VAL A 211 -0.92 8.25 0.01
CA VAL A 211 -1.71 7.60 -1.03
C VAL A 211 -2.98 8.40 -1.32
N VAL A 212 -3.88 8.49 -0.35
CA VAL A 212 -5.19 9.15 -0.42
C VAL A 212 -5.73 9.29 1.01
N ALA A 213 -6.72 10.13 1.23
CA ALA A 213 -7.50 10.09 2.46
C ALA A 213 -8.83 9.40 2.22
N LEU A 214 -9.24 8.55 3.16
CA LEU A 214 -10.44 7.74 3.08
C LEU A 214 -11.35 8.07 4.25
N ASP A 215 -12.61 8.36 3.95
CA ASP A 215 -13.59 8.71 4.97
C ASP A 215 -14.11 7.46 5.67
N ILE A 216 -13.70 7.29 6.93
CA ILE A 216 -14.07 6.13 7.74
C ILE A 216 -15.10 6.57 8.80
N PRO A 217 -16.22 5.83 8.97
CA PRO A 217 -17.24 6.18 9.97
C PRO A 217 -16.68 6.32 11.39
N THR A 218 -17.15 7.31 12.14
CA THR A 218 -16.77 7.52 13.54
C THR A 218 -17.87 8.20 14.35
N LYS A 219 -17.83 8.00 15.66
CA LYS A 219 -18.67 8.72 16.63
C LYS A 219 -17.98 9.97 17.20
N GLN A 220 -16.65 9.99 17.20
CA GLN A 220 -15.88 11.07 17.79
C GLN A 220 -15.67 12.20 16.77
N ALA A 221 -15.43 13.41 17.26
CA ALA A 221 -15.02 14.51 16.39
C ALA A 221 -13.65 14.21 15.73
N PRO A 222 -13.39 14.69 14.50
CA PRO A 222 -12.13 14.46 13.79
C PRO A 222 -10.88 14.80 14.63
N ASP A 223 -10.92 15.90 15.39
CA ASP A 223 -9.83 16.35 16.27
C ASP A 223 -9.33 15.26 17.25
N HIS A 224 -10.24 14.39 17.70
CA HIS A 224 -9.89 13.27 18.57
C HIS A 224 -8.89 12.33 17.89
N TRP A 225 -9.15 11.97 16.64
CA TRP A 225 -8.33 11.05 15.85
C TRP A 225 -7.06 11.72 15.34
N ILE A 226 -7.13 13.00 14.99
CA ILE A 226 -5.96 13.79 14.59
C ILE A 226 -4.94 13.83 15.73
N ARG A 227 -5.37 14.14 16.96
CA ARG A 227 -4.47 14.20 18.13
C ARG A 227 -3.85 12.86 18.49
N ARG A 228 -4.54 11.75 18.16
CA ARG A 228 -4.02 10.39 18.32
C ARG A 228 -3.10 9.96 17.19
N GLY A 229 -2.93 10.80 16.16
CA GLY A 229 -2.21 10.42 14.96
C GLY A 229 -2.87 9.23 14.27
N CYS A 230 -4.20 9.16 14.21
CA CYS A 230 -4.88 8.07 13.52
C CYS A 230 -4.61 8.12 12.01
N ALA A 231 -4.11 7.02 11.45
CA ALA A 231 -3.89 6.87 10.01
C ALA A 231 -4.04 5.42 9.59
N MET A 232 -4.17 5.20 8.28
CA MET A 232 -4.00 3.88 7.69
C MET A 232 -2.63 3.73 7.03
N LEU A 233 -2.11 2.50 7.05
CA LEU A 233 -0.83 2.12 6.48
C LEU A 233 -1.00 0.95 5.51
N CYS A 234 -0.28 0.97 4.40
CA CYS A 234 -0.18 -0.18 3.50
C CYS A 234 0.75 -1.27 4.06
N MET A 235 1.75 -0.90 4.86
CA MET A 235 2.66 -1.88 5.45
C MET A 235 3.12 -1.46 6.84
N LEU A 236 3.41 -2.47 7.65
CA LEU A 236 4.10 -2.33 8.94
C LEU A 236 5.60 -2.50 8.75
N ASP A 237 6.37 -2.09 9.76
CA ASP A 237 7.84 -2.05 9.70
C ASP A 237 8.51 -3.40 10.02
N THR A 238 7.70 -4.42 10.31
CA THR A 238 8.12 -5.79 10.64
C THR A 238 7.78 -6.80 9.58
#